data_AF-A0A1V5XSX3-F1
#
_entry.id   AF-A0A1V5XSX3-F1
#
_cell.length_a   1.000
_cell.length_b   1.000
_cell.length_c   1.000
_cell.angle_alpha   90.00
_cell.angle_beta   90.00
_cell.angle_gamma   90.00
#
_symmetry.space_group_name_H-M   'P 1'
#
loop_
_entity.id
_entity.type
_entity.pdbx_description
1 polymer ?
#
loop_
_entity_poly.entity_id
_entity_poly.type
_entity_poly.pdbx_seq_one_letter_code
_entity_poly.pdbx_strand_id
1 'polypeptide(L)'
;MVLTIKDEMQEGISFVNSTTSPAEHRSSSLTWNIADLGPEEVQNIDYLARAHRSGTFTAPAHIEAWASDGSRILSADISAQVYVPGDVPAQAGSDWQPPACFDLNCTAMGGRENWIPCVACSAGQTAEMKIDNEEFMEYEPPE
;
A
#
# COMPACT_ATOMS: atom_id res chain seq x y z
N MET A 1 -22.07 -16.58 29.51
CA MET A 1 -22.51 -16.55 28.09
C MET A 1 -21.32 -16.94 27.23
N VAL A 2 -21.52 -17.52 26.04
CA VAL A 2 -20.43 -17.82 25.10
C VAL A 2 -20.56 -16.91 23.88
N LEU A 3 -19.46 -16.34 23.42
CA LEU A 3 -19.41 -15.52 22.21
C LEU A 3 -18.48 -16.15 21.19
N THR A 4 -18.92 -16.22 19.94
CA THR A 4 -18.08 -16.55 18.80
C THR A 4 -17.96 -15.32 17.92
N ILE A 5 -16.72 -14.86 17.72
CA ILE A 5 -16.38 -13.70 16.91
C ILE A 5 -15.63 -14.22 15.69
N LYS A 6 -16.11 -13.89 14.49
CA LYS A 6 -15.48 -14.23 13.22
C LYS A 6 -15.12 -12.93 12.50
N ASP A 7 -13.84 -12.69 12.26
CA ASP A 7 -13.34 -11.55 11.50
C ASP A 7 -12.80 -12.03 10.15
N GLU A 8 -13.25 -11.41 9.07
CA GLU A 8 -12.81 -11.71 7.71
C GLU A 8 -11.66 -10.78 7.31
N MET A 9 -10.49 -11.38 7.06
CA MET A 9 -9.31 -10.65 6.60
C MET A 9 -9.31 -10.57 5.07
N GLN A 10 -9.25 -9.34 4.55
CA GLN A 10 -9.03 -9.13 3.12
C GLN A 10 -7.68 -9.66 2.66
N GLU A 11 -7.60 -10.07 1.39
CA GLU A 11 -6.33 -10.46 0.78
C GLU A 11 -5.28 -9.36 0.91
N GLY A 12 -4.01 -9.73 1.01
CA GLY A 12 -2.90 -8.79 1.14
C GLY A 12 -2.69 -8.27 2.57
N ILE A 13 -3.37 -8.85 3.57
CA ILE A 13 -3.09 -8.66 4.98
C ILE A 13 -2.71 -10.01 5.59
N SER A 14 -1.76 -10.02 6.53
CA SER A 14 -1.44 -11.20 7.36
C SER A 14 -1.60 -10.89 8.84
N PHE A 15 -2.10 -11.86 9.60
CA PHE A 15 -2.17 -11.77 11.06
C PHE A 15 -0.77 -11.87 11.67
N VAL A 16 -0.50 -11.04 12.69
CA VAL A 16 0.79 -11.01 13.41
C VAL A 16 0.62 -11.56 14.82
N ASN A 17 -0.23 -10.94 15.63
CA ASN A 17 -0.54 -11.38 17.00
C ASN A 17 -1.87 -10.78 17.49
N SER A 18 -2.35 -11.28 18.63
CA SER A 18 -3.51 -10.71 19.33
C SER A 18 -3.36 -10.88 20.85
N THR A 19 -4.00 -10.00 21.61
CA THR A 19 -4.10 -10.11 23.08
C THR A 19 -4.81 -11.38 23.51
N THR A 20 -5.83 -11.79 22.75
CA THR A 20 -6.52 -13.07 22.93
C THR A 20 -6.19 -13.97 21.74
N SER A 21 -5.60 -15.13 22.00
CA SER A 21 -5.28 -16.07 20.91
C SER A 21 -6.56 -16.53 20.21
N PRO A 22 -6.65 -16.41 18.87
CA PRO A 22 -7.78 -16.93 18.14
C PRO A 22 -7.85 -18.45 18.29
N ALA A 23 -9.06 -18.98 18.42
CA ALA A 23 -9.31 -20.41 18.41
C ALA A 23 -8.97 -21.01 17.03
N GLU A 24 -9.16 -20.22 15.97
CA GLU A 24 -8.81 -20.59 14.61
C GLU A 24 -8.23 -19.39 13.87
N HIS A 25 -7.11 -19.60 13.18
CA HIS A 25 -6.48 -18.61 12.31
C HIS A 25 -6.22 -19.24 10.94
N ARG A 26 -6.85 -18.67 9.92
CA ARG A 26 -6.63 -18.97 8.50
C ARG A 26 -6.15 -17.71 7.79
N SER A 27 -5.62 -17.86 6.58
CA SER A 27 -5.12 -16.73 5.78
C SER A 27 -6.15 -15.62 5.53
N SER A 28 -7.44 -15.94 5.57
CA SER A 28 -8.54 -15.02 5.27
C SER A 28 -9.52 -14.83 6.43
N SER A 29 -9.31 -15.47 7.59
CA SER A 29 -10.26 -15.37 8.70
C SER A 29 -9.62 -15.66 10.05
N LEU A 30 -10.14 -14.96 11.07
CA LEU A 30 -9.81 -15.16 12.46
C LEU A 30 -11.08 -15.47 13.24
N THR A 31 -11.05 -16.51 14.08
CA THR A 31 -12.18 -16.88 14.93
C THR A 31 -11.74 -16.88 16.39
N TRP A 32 -12.47 -16.14 17.23
CA TRP A 32 -12.33 -16.18 18.69
C TRP A 32 -13.57 -16.80 19.33
N ASN A 33 -13.35 -17.58 20.38
CA ASN A 33 -14.40 -18.09 21.24
C ASN A 33 -14.16 -17.56 22.65
N ILE A 34 -15.04 -16.69 23.13
CA ILE A 34 -14.98 -16.13 24.48
C ILE A 34 -16.01 -16.89 25.32
N ALA A 35 -15.51 -17.71 26.24
CA ALA A 35 -16.33 -18.40 27.21
C ALA A 35 -16.60 -17.51 28.42
N ASP A 36 -17.69 -17.81 29.11
CA ASP A 36 -17.98 -17.31 30.46
C ASP A 36 -18.01 -15.78 30.63
N LEU A 37 -18.42 -15.04 29.59
CA LEU A 37 -18.64 -13.60 29.74
C LEU A 37 -19.81 -13.36 30.71
N GLY A 38 -19.51 -12.70 31.82
CA GLY A 38 -20.45 -12.34 32.87
C GLY A 38 -21.32 -11.12 32.51
N PRO A 39 -22.38 -10.85 33.31
CA PRO A 39 -23.16 -9.63 33.15
C PRO A 39 -22.29 -8.39 33.39
N GLU A 40 -22.43 -7.38 32.52
CA GLU A 40 -21.66 -6.13 32.55
C GLU A 40 -20.13 -6.27 32.34
N GLU A 41 -19.65 -7.49 32.09
CA GLU A 41 -18.24 -7.74 31.79
C GLU A 41 -17.91 -7.29 30.36
N VAL A 42 -16.77 -6.62 30.21
CA VAL A 42 -16.26 -6.14 28.92
C VAL A 42 -14.94 -6.82 28.64
N GLN A 43 -14.90 -7.58 27.54
CA GLN A 43 -13.68 -8.18 27.01
C GLN A 43 -13.21 -7.41 25.78
N ASN A 44 -11.96 -6.93 25.82
CA ASN A 44 -11.33 -6.31 24.66
C ASN A 44 -10.36 -7.30 23.99
N ILE A 45 -10.39 -7.32 22.66
CA ILE A 45 -9.48 -8.12 21.83
C ILE A 45 -8.78 -7.14 20.90
N ASP A 46 -7.50 -6.93 21.12
CA ASP A 46 -6.66 -6.15 20.21
C ASP A 46 -5.86 -7.14 19.38
N TYR A 47 -5.81 -6.92 18.07
CA TYR A 47 -4.99 -7.72 17.18
C TYR A 47 -4.18 -6.83 16.24
N LEU A 48 -2.99 -7.31 15.89
CA LEU A 48 -2.11 -6.69 14.93
C LEU A 48 -2.12 -7.48 13.63
N ALA A 49 -2.28 -6.76 12.54
CA ALA A 49 -2.20 -7.29 11.20
C ALA A 49 -1.19 -6.49 10.38
N ARG A 50 -0.51 -7.14 9.44
CA ARG A 50 0.46 -6.54 8.54
C ARG A 50 -0.11 -6.47 7.14
N ALA A 51 -0.21 -5.26 6.60
CA ALA A 51 -0.54 -5.05 5.20
C ALA A 51 0.70 -5.28 4.31
N HIS A 52 0.49 -5.96 3.18
CA HIS A 52 1.50 -6.22 2.15
C HIS A 52 1.36 -5.32 0.91
N ARG A 53 0.31 -4.50 0.86
CA ARG A 53 0.09 -3.46 -0.15
C ARG A 53 -0.42 -2.19 0.51
N SER A 54 -0.30 -1.05 -0.17
CA SER A 54 -1.02 0.15 0.24
C SER A 54 -2.48 0.10 -0.23
N GLY A 55 -3.31 0.98 0.33
CA GLY A 55 -4.73 1.05 0.05
C GLY A 55 -5.59 0.97 1.31
N THR A 56 -6.90 0.86 1.08
CA THR A 56 -7.89 0.76 2.14
C THR A 56 -8.20 -0.70 2.42
N PHE A 57 -8.11 -1.08 3.68
CA PHE A 57 -8.45 -2.40 4.18
C PHE A 57 -9.66 -2.31 5.09
N THR A 58 -10.62 -3.20 4.91
CA THR A 58 -11.80 -3.31 5.76
C THR A 58 -11.82 -4.70 6.39
N ALA A 59 -12.01 -4.78 7.70
CA ALA A 59 -12.14 -6.01 8.46
C ALA A 59 -13.57 -6.09 9.01
N PRO A 60 -14.52 -6.70 8.28
CA PRO A 60 -15.84 -6.98 8.80
C PRO A 60 -15.76 -8.14 9.80
N ALA A 61 -16.43 -8.00 10.93
CA ALA A 61 -16.55 -9.06 11.91
C ALA A 61 -18.00 -9.33 12.29
N HIS A 62 -18.32 -10.62 12.40
CA HIS A 62 -19.61 -11.15 12.81
C HIS A 62 -19.50 -11.74 14.20
N ILE A 63 -20.40 -11.35 15.10
CA ILE A 63 -20.43 -11.77 16.49
C ILE A 63 -21.73 -12.54 16.73
N GLU A 64 -21.61 -13.76 17.26
CA GLU A 64 -22.74 -14.56 17.71
C GLU A 64 -22.62 -14.82 19.21
N ALA A 65 -23.70 -14.54 19.95
CA ALA A 65 -23.82 -14.82 21.37
C ALA A 65 -24.71 -16.04 21.60
N TRP A 66 -24.25 -16.95 22.44
CA TRP A 66 -24.91 -18.20 22.79
C TRP A 66 -25.13 -18.29 24.30
N ALA A 67 -26.32 -18.72 24.68
CA ALA A 67 -26.63 -19.09 26.06
C ALA A 67 -25.91 -20.38 26.41
N SER A 68 -25.73 -20.62 27.71
CA SER A 68 -25.11 -21.85 28.20
C SER A 68 -25.89 -23.12 27.83
N ASP A 69 -27.17 -22.98 27.47
CA ASP A 69 -28.02 -24.07 26.97
C ASP A 69 -27.88 -24.33 25.46
N GLY A 70 -27.00 -23.58 24.78
CA GLY A 70 -26.74 -23.70 23.35
C GLY A 70 -27.74 -22.96 22.45
N SER A 71 -28.70 -22.23 23.00
CA SER A 71 -29.57 -21.35 22.21
C SER A 71 -28.84 -20.07 21.81
N ARG A 72 -29.06 -19.59 20.58
CA ARG A 72 -28.50 -18.29 20.13
C ARG A 72 -29.31 -17.18 20.79
N ILE A 73 -28.62 -16.26 21.46
CA ILE A 73 -29.24 -15.12 22.14
C ILE A 73 -29.29 -13.92 21.22
N LEU A 74 -28.15 -13.54 20.63
CA LEU A 74 -27.98 -12.30 19.87
C LEU A 74 -26.92 -12.47 18.78
N SER A 75 -26.97 -11.61 17.77
CA SER A 75 -25.92 -11.46 16.78
C SER A 75 -25.67 -9.98 16.47
N ALA A 76 -24.45 -9.63 16.12
CA ALA A 76 -24.07 -8.29 15.71
C ALA A 76 -23.00 -8.32 14.62
N ASP A 77 -23.07 -7.35 13.71
CA ASP A 77 -22.08 -7.14 12.66
C ASP A 77 -21.36 -5.82 12.92
N ILE A 78 -20.03 -5.85 12.85
CA ILE A 78 -19.18 -4.67 13.00
C ILE A 78 -18.18 -4.62 11.85
N SER A 79 -17.58 -3.46 11.64
CA SER A 79 -16.58 -3.28 10.59
C SER A 79 -15.56 -2.24 11.01
N ALA A 80 -14.28 -2.55 10.82
CA ALA A 80 -13.19 -1.60 10.97
C ALA A 80 -12.57 -1.31 9.60
N GLN A 81 -12.13 -0.07 9.37
CA GLN A 81 -11.46 0.33 8.15
C GLN A 81 -10.16 1.07 8.46
N VAL A 82 -9.08 0.72 7.76
CA VAL A 82 -7.77 1.35 7.89
C VAL A 82 -7.21 1.66 6.50
N TYR A 83 -6.74 2.89 6.31
CA TYR A 83 -5.99 3.28 5.12
C TYR A 83 -4.49 3.19 5.39
N VAL A 84 -3.78 2.39 4.60
CA VAL A 84 -2.32 2.29 4.62
C VAL A 84 -1.80 3.13 3.45
N PRO A 85 -1.15 4.29 3.72
CA PRO A 85 -0.58 5.11 2.67
C PRO A 85 0.61 4.41 2.03
N GLY A 86 0.84 4.69 0.76
CA GLY A 86 2.03 4.27 0.04
C GLY A 86 1.86 4.50 -1.44
N ASP A 87 2.90 5.03 -2.07
CA ASP A 87 3.05 5.00 -3.52
C ASP A 87 3.24 3.53 -3.90
N VAL A 88 2.19 2.87 -4.40
CA VAL A 88 2.41 1.61 -5.11
C VAL A 88 3.15 2.04 -6.39
N PRO A 89 4.45 1.74 -6.61
CA PRO A 89 4.87 1.62 -7.99
C PRO A 89 3.93 0.58 -8.56
N ALA A 90 3.15 0.93 -9.58
CA ALA A 90 2.20 0.03 -10.22
C ALA A 90 2.89 -1.33 -10.31
N GLN A 91 2.35 -2.34 -9.61
CA GLN A 91 2.91 -3.68 -9.64
C GLN A 91 2.93 -4.01 -11.13
N ALA A 92 4.12 -3.98 -11.74
CA ALA A 92 4.25 -4.31 -13.14
C ALA A 92 3.69 -5.72 -13.23
N GLY A 93 2.52 -5.85 -13.87
CA GLY A 93 2.00 -7.13 -14.28
C GLY A 93 3.04 -7.71 -15.21
N SER A 94 3.93 -8.50 -14.62
CA SER A 94 5.01 -9.37 -15.12
C SER A 94 5.82 -9.05 -16.39
N ASP A 95 5.50 -8.09 -17.25
CA ASP A 95 6.13 -8.01 -18.58
C ASP A 95 6.39 -6.59 -19.11
N TRP A 96 6.08 -5.53 -18.35
CA TRP A 96 6.36 -4.16 -18.77
C TRP A 96 7.60 -3.61 -18.09
N GLN A 97 8.72 -3.60 -18.82
CA GLN A 97 9.89 -2.78 -18.49
C GLN A 97 9.82 -1.48 -19.29
N PRO A 98 9.89 -0.29 -18.66
CA PRO A 98 10.08 0.94 -19.41
C PRO A 98 11.37 0.83 -20.25
N PRO A 99 11.37 1.29 -21.52
CA PRO A 99 12.56 1.30 -22.35
C PRO A 99 13.71 2.02 -21.64
N ALA A 100 14.94 1.58 -21.90
CA ALA A 100 16.12 1.93 -21.12
C ALA A 100 16.32 3.45 -20.87
N CYS A 101 15.78 4.33 -21.71
CA CYS A 101 16.03 5.77 -21.66
C CYS A 101 14.75 6.62 -21.74
N PHE A 102 13.69 6.20 -21.05
CA PHE A 102 12.46 6.98 -20.92
C PHE A 102 12.79 8.40 -20.40
N ASP A 103 12.20 9.42 -21.04
CA ASP A 103 12.40 10.86 -20.78
C ASP A 103 13.65 11.54 -21.38
N LEU A 104 14.40 10.87 -22.27
CA LEU A 104 15.49 11.50 -23.05
C LEU A 104 15.10 11.67 -24.53
N ASN A 105 15.35 12.85 -25.10
CA ASN A 105 15.10 13.13 -26.53
C ASN A 105 16.15 12.46 -27.42
N CYS A 106 15.97 11.17 -27.70
CA CYS A 106 16.91 10.38 -28.52
C CYS A 106 16.60 10.46 -30.04
N THR A 107 15.76 11.39 -30.51
CA THR A 107 15.34 11.47 -31.93
C THR A 107 16.47 11.86 -32.91
N ALA A 108 17.58 12.40 -32.41
CA ALA A 108 18.69 12.84 -33.25
C ALA A 108 19.62 11.71 -33.73
N MET A 109 19.52 10.50 -33.16
CA MET A 109 20.37 9.38 -33.56
C MET A 109 19.58 8.40 -34.42
N GLY A 110 19.62 8.60 -35.74
CA GLY A 110 19.01 7.74 -36.75
C GLY A 110 19.64 6.33 -36.86
N GLY A 111 19.89 5.66 -35.73
CA GLY A 111 20.46 4.33 -35.64
C GLY A 111 19.39 3.25 -35.69
N ARG A 112 19.44 2.44 -36.74
CA ARG A 112 18.73 1.15 -36.81
C ARG A 112 19.46 0.14 -35.93
N GLU A 113 19.33 0.22 -34.61
CA GLU A 113 19.73 -0.87 -33.71
C GLU A 113 19.15 -0.65 -32.31
N ASN A 114 18.51 -1.68 -31.81
CA ASN A 114 17.63 -1.77 -30.65
C ASN A 114 18.38 -1.78 -29.30
N TRP A 115 19.59 -1.23 -29.28
CA TRP A 115 20.39 -1.04 -28.09
C TRP A 115 21.16 0.28 -28.21
N ILE A 116 20.60 1.34 -27.61
CA ILE A 116 21.27 2.62 -27.43
C ILE A 116 21.52 2.78 -25.92
N PRO A 117 22.78 2.92 -25.47
CA PRO A 117 23.07 3.17 -24.06
C PRO A 117 22.65 4.59 -23.68
N CYS A 118 22.03 4.80 -22.53
CA CYS A 118 21.40 6.09 -22.20
C CYS A 118 22.35 7.27 -22.06
N VAL A 119 23.63 7.01 -21.80
CA VAL A 119 24.69 8.02 -21.85
C VAL A 119 24.82 8.69 -23.23
N ALA A 120 24.37 8.02 -24.30
CA ALA A 120 24.34 8.61 -25.63
C ALA A 120 23.23 9.67 -25.76
N CYS A 121 22.11 9.54 -25.05
CA CYS A 121 20.98 10.47 -25.18
C CYS A 121 21.15 11.77 -24.37
N SER A 122 22.06 11.83 -23.39
CA SER A 122 22.33 13.06 -22.62
C SER A 122 23.37 13.99 -23.27
N ALA A 123 24.12 13.51 -24.27
CA ALA A 123 25.18 14.29 -24.92
C ALA A 123 24.65 15.47 -25.77
N GLY A 124 23.35 15.52 -26.06
CA GLY A 124 22.72 16.60 -26.82
C GLY A 124 22.36 17.85 -26.02
N GLN A 125 22.32 17.79 -24.67
CA GLN A 125 21.92 18.96 -23.86
C GLN A 125 23.09 19.84 -23.37
N THR A 126 24.33 19.36 -23.47
CA THR A 126 25.50 20.08 -22.96
C THR A 126 26.24 20.92 -24.01
N ALA A 127 25.79 20.96 -25.26
CA ALA A 127 26.51 21.65 -26.35
C ALA A 127 25.95 23.04 -26.73
N GLU A 128 24.85 23.51 -26.14
CA GLU A 128 24.25 24.82 -26.46
C GLU A 128 24.33 25.89 -25.36
N MET A 129 25.04 25.64 -24.25
CA MET A 129 25.54 26.74 -23.41
C MET A 129 26.97 27.09 -23.80
N LYS A 130 27.15 27.54 -25.05
CA LYS A 130 28.23 28.49 -25.34
C LYS A 130 27.82 29.79 -24.68
N ILE A 131 28.45 30.10 -23.56
CA ILE A 131 28.50 31.46 -23.05
C ILE A 131 29.24 32.25 -24.12
N ASP A 132 28.50 32.99 -24.93
CA ASP A 132 29.05 34.00 -25.84
C ASP A 132 29.67 35.10 -24.98
N ASN A 133 30.93 34.89 -24.64
CA ASN A 133 31.81 35.88 -24.05
C ASN A 133 32.35 36.76 -25.18
N GLU A 134 31.60 37.80 -25.59
CA GLU A 134 32.10 39.00 -26.28
C GLU A 134 30.96 39.97 -26.65
N GLU A 135 30.62 40.94 -25.78
CA GLU A 135 30.33 42.35 -26.14
C GLU A 135 30.05 43.17 -24.86
N PHE A 136 31.11 43.67 -24.23
CA PHE A 136 31.01 44.79 -23.29
C PHE A 136 30.90 46.07 -24.13
N MET A 137 29.68 46.54 -24.40
CA MET A 137 29.46 47.93 -24.80
C MET A 137 29.35 48.79 -23.53
N GLU A 138 30.40 49.54 -23.25
CA GLU A 138 30.39 50.69 -22.36
C GLU A 138 29.32 51.69 -22.81
N TYR A 139 28.41 52.06 -21.90
CA TYR A 139 27.44 53.13 -22.13
C TYR A 139 27.77 54.29 -21.17
N GLU A 140 28.42 55.33 -21.69
CA GLU A 140 28.56 56.61 -21.00
C GLU A 140 27.20 57.32 -20.91
N PRO A 141 26.85 57.94 -19.76
CA PRO A 141 25.62 58.69 -19.61
C PRO A 141 25.77 60.13 -20.17
N PRO A 142 24.73 60.72 -20.79
CA PRO A 142 24.80 62.10 -21.29
C PRO A 142 24.65 63.14 -20.18
N GLU A 143 25.23 64.32 -20.43
CA GLU A 143 25.42 65.49 -19.55
C GLU A 143 24.13 66.07 -18.91
#